data_AF-A0A382MI24-F1
#
_entry.id   AF-A0A382MI24-F1
#
_cell.length_a   1.000
_cell.length_b   1.000
_cell.length_c   1.000
_cell.angle_alpha   90.00
_cell.angle_beta   90.00
_cell.angle_gamma   90.00
#
_symmetry.space_group_name_H-M   'P 1'
#
loop_
_entity.id
_entity.type
_entity.pdbx_description
1 polymer ?
#
loop_
_entity_poly.entity_id
_entity_poly.type
_entity_poly.pdbx_seq_one_letter_code
_entity_poly.pdbx_strand_id
1 'polypeptide(L)' 'MSRYEGVDFYNIEQHLTEEETMVRDLVREWVDEKVLPIIEDYYAKGTFPMELMSEIGKMGLFGCNLKG' A
#
# COMPACT_ATOMS: atom_id res chain seq x y z
N MET A 1 3.64 -12.25 11.12
CA MET A 1 3.88 -12.54 9.68
C MET A 1 5.24 -11.97 9.34
N SER A 2 6.03 -12.63 8.48
CA SER A 2 7.26 -12.02 7.96
C SER A 2 6.89 -10.80 7.12
N ARG A 3 7.67 -9.72 7.22
CA ARG A 3 7.54 -8.53 6.35
C ARG A 3 7.52 -8.98 4.89
N TYR A 4 6.67 -8.38 4.07
CA TYR A 4 6.64 -8.70 2.64
C TYR A 4 8.00 -8.42 1.99
N GLU A 5 8.68 -9.46 1.51
CA GLU A 5 9.83 -9.35 0.62
C GLU A 5 9.36 -9.59 -0.82
N GLY A 6 9.27 -8.51 -1.59
CA GLY A 6 8.89 -8.59 -3.00
C GLY A 6 9.99 -9.25 -3.83
N VAL A 7 9.60 -10.14 -4.75
CA VAL A 7 10.52 -10.70 -5.72
C VAL A 7 10.84 -9.62 -6.76
N ASP A 8 12.10 -9.17 -6.83
CA ASP A 8 12.58 -8.23 -7.86
C ASP A 8 13.58 -8.88 -8.83
N PHE A 9 13.09 -9.88 -9.58
CA PHE A 9 13.92 -10.67 -10.49
C PHE A 9 14.60 -9.85 -11.61
N TYR A 10 13.97 -8.75 -12.03
CA TYR A 10 14.48 -7.87 -13.09
C TYR A 10 15.13 -6.58 -12.57
N ASN A 11 15.35 -6.48 -11.26
CA ASN A 11 15.92 -5.28 -10.63
C ASN A 11 15.16 -4.00 -11.05
N ILE A 12 13.83 -4.05 -11.02
CA ILE A 12 12.95 -2.93 -11.39
C ILE A 12 13.19 -1.75 -10.44
N GLU A 13 13.55 -2.01 -9.18
CA GLU A 13 13.85 -0.98 -8.18
C GLU A 13 14.92 0.01 -8.65
N GLN A 14 15.87 -0.40 -9.48
CA GLN A 14 16.91 0.51 -10.01
C GLN A 14 16.36 1.65 -10.88
N HIS A 15 15.12 1.53 -11.36
CA HIS A 15 14.47 2.55 -12.18
C HIS A 15 13.60 3.50 -11.37
N LEU A 16 13.46 3.26 -10.07
CA LEU A 16 12.70 4.12 -9.17
C LEU A 16 13.61 5.19 -8.58
N THR A 17 13.07 6.39 -8.42
CA THR A 17 13.66 7.42 -7.59
C THR A 17 13.60 7.03 -6.11
N GLU A 18 14.37 7.73 -5.28
CA GLU A 18 14.30 7.58 -3.81
C GLU A 18 12.89 7.87 -3.30
N GLU A 19 12.22 8.90 -3.82
CA GLU A 19 10.85 9.26 -3.44
C GLU A 19 9.85 8.14 -3.78
N GLU A 20 9.90 7.61 -5.01
CA GLU A 20 9.04 6.49 -5.41
C GLU A 20 9.27 5.23 -4.58
N THR A 21 10.53 4.96 -4.23
CA THR A 21 10.92 3.85 -3.36
C THR A 21 10.37 4.04 -1.94
N MET A 22 10.47 5.24 -1.38
CA MET A 22 9.89 5.58 -0.09
C MET A 22 8.37 5.42 -0.08
N VAL A 23 7.67 5.89 -1.11
CA VAL A 23 6.21 5.73 -1.23
C VAL A 23 5.84 4.25 -1.29
N ARG A 24 6.54 3.45 -2.10
CA ARG A 24 6.34 2.00 -2.20
C ARG A 24 6.48 1.32 -0.83
N ASP A 25 7.54 1.63 -0.10
CA ASP A 25 7.83 0.98 1.19
C ASP A 25 6.83 1.39 2.27
N LEU A 26 6.43 2.67 2.31
CA LEU A 26 5.36 3.17 3.16
C LEU A 26 4.03 2.43 2.92
N VAL A 27 3.65 2.26 1.65
CA VAL A 27 2.41 1.55 1.29
C VAL A 27 2.49 0.07 1.64
N ARG A 28 3.63 -0.59 1.42
CA ARG A 28 3.83 -2.01 1.80
C ARG A 28 3.66 -2.22 3.31
N GLU A 29 4.28 -1.38 4.12
CA GLU A 29 4.16 -1.44 5.58
C GLU A 29 2.69 -1.23 6.02
N TRP A 30 2.02 -0.23 5.46
CA TRP A 30 0.61 0.01 5.73
C TRP A 30 -0.29 -1.17 5.34
N VAL A 31 -0.04 -1.83 4.20
CA VAL A 31 -0.79 -3.03 3.79
C VAL A 31 -0.58 -4.17 4.79
N ASP A 32 0.66 -4.43 5.17
CA ASP A 32 1.01 -5.49 6.12
C ASP A 32 0.33 -5.27 7.48
N GLU A 33 0.27 -4.02 7.95
CA GLU A 33 -0.28 -3.67 9.27
C GLU A 33 -1.80 -3.49 9.31
N LYS A 34 -2.39 -2.92 8.24
CA LYS A 34 -3.79 -2.44 8.26
C LYS A 34 -4.71 -3.24 7.37
N VAL A 35 -4.21 -3.76 6.26
CA VAL A 35 -5.05 -4.44 5.25
C VAL A 35 -5.06 -5.95 5.48
N LEU A 36 -3.89 -6.58 5.55
CA LEU A 36 -3.77 -8.04 5.69
C LEU A 36 -4.58 -8.61 6.87
N PRO A 37 -4.63 -7.96 8.06
CA PRO A 37 -5.38 -8.52 9.19
C PRO A 37 -6.90 -8.60 8.99
N ILE A 38 -7.48 -7.80 8.09
CA ILE A 38 -8.94 -7.68 7.94
C ILE A 38 -9.47 -8.14 6.58
N ILE A 39 -8.60 -8.26 5.57
CA ILE A 39 -9.04 -8.42 4.18
C ILE A 39 -9.80 -9.74 3.92
N GLU A 40 -9.45 -10.83 4.62
CA GLU A 40 -10.14 -12.12 4.48
C GLU A 40 -11.61 -12.06 4.92
N ASP A 41 -11.89 -11.35 6.01
CA ASP A 41 -13.26 -11.19 6.55
C ASP A 41 -14.13 -10.36 5.61
N TYR A 42 -13.60 -9.24 5.12
CA TYR A 42 -14.26 -8.40 4.13
C TYR A 42 -14.53 -9.14 2.81
N TYR A 43 -13.56 -9.95 2.35
CA TYR A 43 -13.73 -10.81 1.19
C TYR A 43 -14.86 -11.83 1.40
N ALA A 44 -14.85 -12.56 2.52
CA ALA A 44 -15.87 -13.58 2.82
C ALA A 44 -17.28 -13.00 2.94
N LYS A 45 -17.42 -11.76 3.42
CA LYS A 45 -18.69 -11.05 3.58
C LYS A 45 -19.14 -10.29 2.33
N GLY A 46 -18.26 -10.11 1.34
CA GLY A 46 -18.53 -9.28 0.17
C GLY A 46 -18.74 -7.80 0.52
N THR A 47 -18.07 -7.30 1.56
CA THR A 47 -18.16 -5.92 2.03
C THR A 47 -16.88 -5.14 1.72
N PHE A 48 -16.92 -3.81 1.91
CA PHE A 48 -15.78 -2.93 1.68
C PHE A 48 -15.31 -2.23 2.96
N PRO A 49 -14.00 -2.19 3.27
CA PRO A 49 -13.46 -1.59 4.49
C PRO A 49 -13.36 -0.07 4.38
N MET A 50 -14.47 0.62 4.61
CA MET A 50 -14.57 2.08 4.52
C MET A 50 -13.64 2.83 5.48
N GLU A 51 -13.31 2.22 6.62
CA GLU A 51 -12.41 2.76 7.63
C GLU A 51 -11.00 3.06 7.08
N LEU A 52 -10.52 2.22 6.16
CA LEU A 52 -9.19 2.37 5.56
C LEU A 52 -9.10 3.60 4.65
N MET A 53 -10.22 4.07 4.09
CA MET A 53 -10.21 5.19 3.13
C MET A 53 -9.71 6.48 3.79
N SER A 54 -10.04 6.68 5.07
CA SER A 54 -9.56 7.84 5.82
C SER A 54 -8.04 7.84 6.01
N GLU A 55 -7.42 6.66 6.13
CA GLU A 55 -5.98 6.53 6.26
C GLU A 55 -5.27 6.77 4.93
N ILE A 56 -5.78 6.19 3.84
CA ILE A 56 -5.27 6.40 2.47
C ILE A 56 -5.27 7.90 2.12
N GLY A 57 -6.33 8.63 2.50
CA GLY A 57 -6.40 10.07 2.32
C GLY A 57 -5.36 10.85 3.13
N LYS A 58 -5.12 10.47 4.40
CA LYS A 58 -4.08 11.09 5.24
C LYS A 58 -2.66 10.81 4.73
N MET A 59 -2.45 9.66 4.10
CA MET A 59 -1.19 9.30 3.45
C MET A 59 -0.95 10.06 2.13
N GLY A 60 -1.93 10.82 1.63
CA GLY A 60 -1.80 11.57 0.38
C GLY A 60 -1.81 10.69 -0.88
N LEU A 61 -2.34 9.47 -0.80
CA LEU A 61 -2.33 8.53 -1.93
C LEU A 61 -3.43 8.83 -2.96
N PHE A 62 -4.49 9.56 -2.58
CA PHE A 62 -5.52 9.99 -3.52
C PHE A 62 -5.02 11.15 -4.37
N GLY A 63 -4.92 10.93 -5.69
CA GLY A 63 -4.50 11.98 -6.62
C GLY A 63 -3.04 12.39 -6.46
N CYS A 64 -2.17 11.46 -6.06
CA CYS A 64 -0.74 11.71 -5.81
C CYS A 64 0.03 12.32 -6.99
N ASN A 65 -0.48 12.22 -8.21
CA ASN A 65 0.10 12.81 -9.41
C ASN A 65 -0.54 14.15 -9.84
N LEU A 66 -1.58 14.61 -9.14
CA LEU A 66 -2.27 15.84 -9.48
C LEU A 66 -1.46 17.04 -9.02
N LYS A 67 -1.38 18.06 -9.88
CA LYS A 67 -0.81 19.37 -9.57
C LYS A 67 -1.95 20.39 -9.64
N GLY A 68 -2.19 21.06 -8.51
CA GLY A 68 -3.13 22.18 -8.41
C GLY A 68 -2.53 23.48 -8.92
#